data_AF-A0A2M7BVS4-F1
#
_entry.id   AF-A0A2M7BVS4-F1
#
_cell.length_a   1.000
_cell.length_b   1.000
_cell.length_c   1.000
_cell.angle_alpha   90.00
_cell.angle_beta   90.00
_cell.angle_gamma   90.00
#
_symmetry.space_group_name_H-M   'P 1'
#
loop_
_entity.id
_entity.type
_entity.pdbx_description
1 polymer ?
#
loop_
_entity_poly.entity_id
_entity_poly.type
_entity_poly.pdbx_seq_one_letter_code
_entity_poly.pdbx_strand_id
1 'polypeptide(L)'
;MNNQANTLARIIEIISKGKSGVIFIPPTPTIDAVAASTSLYLGLTKMGKNISLVCSQKPATDLVGGDKFQTVIGAGGDSLMISFPYTDGSIDKVDYNIQGESFNLVVTPRPGFQKLKPSQVNYSYTGGIVDFIIVIDSPTLNGLGEIYAENQNQFTGRDIINIDRHLTNAYFGTVNFVNKTISSISELILSVLLNFKIEVDRDMATNLYAGIASATNNFTSYSTNADTFENIATLLRMGAVKRTFKKPQPVMVRSRVNSGRPETQPVKPIEEVEREIQKEPRSPQDWLKPKIFKGGGLV
;
A
#
# COMPACT_ATOMS: atom_id res chain seq x y z
N MET A 1 27.47 6.13 -10.55
CA MET A 1 27.76 5.18 -9.45
C MET A 1 27.96 5.88 -8.09
N ASN A 2 28.64 7.03 -7.99
CA ASN A 2 28.91 7.69 -6.69
C ASN A 2 27.67 8.17 -5.88
N ASN A 3 26.53 8.45 -6.51
CA ASN A 3 25.38 9.05 -5.81
C ASN A 3 24.59 8.02 -4.96
N GLN A 4 24.47 6.77 -5.41
CA GLN A 4 23.72 5.74 -4.67
C GLN A 4 24.45 5.28 -3.40
N ALA A 5 25.76 5.07 -3.48
CA ALA A 5 26.58 4.73 -2.31
C ALA A 5 26.53 5.82 -1.24
N ASN A 6 26.62 7.10 -1.65
CA ASN A 6 26.47 8.24 -0.75
C ASN A 6 25.08 8.30 -0.14
N THR A 7 24.03 8.04 -0.92
CA THR A 7 22.64 8.00 -0.43
C THR A 7 22.47 6.91 0.62
N LEU A 8 22.96 5.69 0.36
CA LEU A 8 22.94 4.59 1.31
C LEU A 8 23.73 4.92 2.59
N ALA A 9 24.89 5.55 2.48
CA ALA A 9 25.67 5.99 3.62
C ALA A 9 24.89 6.97 4.51
N ARG A 10 24.14 7.92 3.92
CA ARG A 10 23.29 8.85 4.68
C ARG A 10 22.10 8.16 5.34
N ILE A 11 21.47 7.18 4.67
CA ILE A 11 20.43 6.36 5.29
C ILE A 11 20.97 5.65 6.52
N ILE A 12 22.16 5.03 6.39
CA ILE A 12 22.82 4.32 7.50
C ILE A 12 23.13 5.28 8.63
N GLU A 13 23.64 6.48 8.34
CA GLU A 13 23.94 7.50 9.32
C GLU A 13 22.70 7.91 10.13
N ILE A 14 21.59 8.25 9.46
CA ILE A 14 20.33 8.67 10.10
C ILE A 14 19.79 7.56 11.00
N ILE A 15 19.65 6.35 10.46
CA ILE A 15 19.11 5.20 11.22
C ILE A 15 20.03 4.79 12.36
N SER A 16 21.35 4.89 12.19
CA SER A 16 22.31 4.54 13.25
C SER A 16 22.22 5.51 14.42
N LYS A 17 22.08 6.82 14.15
CA LYS A 17 21.94 7.87 15.17
C LYS A 17 20.62 7.79 15.94
N GLY A 18 19.51 7.51 15.26
CA GLY A 18 18.20 7.40 15.90
C GLY A 18 17.99 6.05 16.60
N LYS A 19 17.27 6.02 17.71
CA LYS A 19 16.86 4.80 18.42
C LYS A 19 15.47 4.32 17.99
N SER A 20 14.59 5.26 17.66
CA SER A 20 13.18 5.02 17.37
C SER A 20 12.80 5.57 16.00
N GLY A 21 12.06 4.81 15.22
CA GLY A 21 11.65 5.22 13.87
C GLY A 21 10.29 4.68 13.46
N VAL A 22 9.70 5.29 12.44
CA VAL A 22 8.41 4.86 11.89
C VAL A 22 8.57 4.60 10.40
N ILE A 23 8.09 3.44 9.95
CA ILE A 23 8.02 3.07 8.54
C ILE A 23 6.58 3.24 8.07
N PHE A 24 6.37 4.08 7.06
CA PHE A 24 5.06 4.31 6.43
C PHE A 24 5.00 3.67 5.04
N ILE A 25 3.83 3.13 4.72
CA ILE A 25 3.45 2.69 3.37
C ILE A 25 2.06 3.27 3.00
N PRO A 26 1.73 3.41 1.71
CA PRO A 26 0.44 3.97 1.29
C PRO A 26 -0.77 3.10 1.74
N PRO A 27 -2.00 3.67 1.80
CA PRO A 27 -3.21 2.96 2.29
C PRO A 27 -3.61 1.70 1.53
N THR A 28 -3.24 1.59 0.24
CA THR A 28 -3.52 0.43 -0.60
C THR A 28 -2.21 -0.16 -1.12
N PRO A 29 -1.39 -0.71 -0.21
CA PRO A 29 -0.02 -1.04 -0.56
C PRO A 29 0.03 -2.29 -1.45
N THR A 30 1.02 -2.30 -2.34
CA THR A 30 1.34 -3.47 -3.14
C THR A 30 1.94 -4.59 -2.27
N ILE A 31 1.88 -5.84 -2.72
CA ILE A 31 2.57 -6.96 -2.03
C ILE A 31 4.06 -6.65 -1.90
N ASP A 32 4.65 -5.98 -2.89
CA ASP A 32 6.03 -5.55 -2.87
C ASP A 32 6.32 -4.53 -1.75
N ALA A 33 5.49 -3.50 -1.60
CA ALA A 33 5.62 -2.54 -0.51
C ALA A 33 5.50 -3.19 0.87
N VAL A 34 4.56 -4.13 1.03
CA VAL A 34 4.37 -4.88 2.27
C VAL A 34 5.60 -5.76 2.56
N ALA A 35 6.09 -6.51 1.57
CA ALA A 35 7.30 -7.33 1.68
C ALA A 35 8.54 -6.51 2.04
N ALA A 36 8.74 -5.39 1.36
CA ALA A 36 9.86 -4.49 1.57
C ALA A 36 9.82 -3.87 2.97
N SER A 37 8.69 -3.28 3.36
CA SER A 37 8.53 -2.64 4.67
C SER A 37 8.64 -3.63 5.83
N THR A 38 8.00 -4.80 5.75
CA THR A 38 8.11 -5.83 6.80
C THR A 38 9.53 -6.38 6.95
N SER A 39 10.25 -6.57 5.84
CA SER A 39 11.65 -7.02 5.89
C SER A 39 12.56 -5.97 6.51
N LEU A 40 12.38 -4.69 6.16
CA LEU A 40 13.12 -3.60 6.78
C LEU A 40 12.81 -3.49 8.27
N TYR A 41 11.54 -3.59 8.65
CA TYR A 41 11.10 -3.62 10.04
C TYR A 41 11.80 -4.73 10.84
N LEU A 42 11.74 -5.97 10.37
CA LEU A 42 12.38 -7.11 11.03
C LEU A 42 13.89 -6.89 11.17
N GLY A 43 14.54 -6.40 10.12
CA GLY A 43 15.98 -6.11 10.13
C GLY A 43 16.36 -5.04 11.17
N LEU A 44 15.62 -3.93 11.20
CA LEU A 44 15.88 -2.85 12.15
C LEU A 44 15.53 -3.24 13.61
N THR A 45 14.46 -4.03 13.81
CA THR A 45 14.12 -4.56 15.14
C THR A 45 15.19 -5.50 15.67
N LYS A 46 15.79 -6.35 14.82
CA LYS A 46 16.95 -7.19 15.21
C LYS A 46 18.15 -6.37 15.67
N MET A 47 18.31 -5.15 15.16
CA MET A 47 19.34 -4.23 15.62
C MET A 47 19.01 -3.54 16.96
N GLY A 48 17.88 -3.88 17.58
CA GLY A 48 17.42 -3.24 18.82
C GLY A 48 16.83 -1.84 18.62
N LYS A 49 16.43 -1.48 17.39
CA LYS A 49 15.71 -0.23 17.13
C LYS A 49 14.23 -0.38 17.46
N ASN A 50 13.63 0.67 17.97
CA ASN A 50 12.19 0.75 18.24
C ASN A 50 11.47 1.21 16.98
N ILE A 51 11.04 0.25 16.15
CA ILE A 51 10.39 0.55 14.87
C ILE A 51 8.90 0.27 14.95
N SER A 52 8.11 1.13 14.33
CA SER A 52 6.70 0.87 14.05
C SER A 52 6.42 0.83 12.56
N LEU A 53 5.60 -0.14 12.15
CA LEU A 53 5.06 -0.26 10.81
C LEU A 53 3.67 0.37 10.75
N VAL A 54 3.49 1.37 9.90
CA VAL A 54 2.26 2.17 9.85
C VAL A 54 1.67 2.18 8.44
N CYS A 55 0.37 1.89 8.37
CA CYS A 55 -0.44 1.98 7.16
C CYS A 55 -1.88 2.34 7.54
N SER A 56 -2.51 3.24 6.78
CA SER A 56 -3.88 3.71 7.06
C SER A 56 -4.92 2.59 7.04
N GLN A 57 -4.64 1.51 6.31
CA GLN A 57 -5.47 0.30 6.30
C GLN A 57 -4.57 -0.92 6.48
N LYS A 58 -4.90 -1.78 7.45
CA LYS A 58 -4.09 -2.96 7.73
C LYS A 58 -4.06 -3.88 6.49
N PRO A 59 -2.88 -4.13 5.88
CA PRO A 59 -2.79 -4.96 4.69
C PRO A 59 -3.17 -6.41 5.02
N ALA A 60 -4.02 -7.02 4.18
CA ALA A 60 -4.28 -8.45 4.26
C ALA A 60 -3.11 -9.21 3.61
N THR A 61 -2.26 -9.83 4.43
CA THR A 61 -1.05 -10.51 3.96
C THR A 61 -0.69 -11.70 4.84
N ASP A 62 -0.04 -12.69 4.25
CA ASP A 62 0.56 -13.86 4.90
C ASP A 62 2.08 -13.73 5.09
N LEU A 63 2.64 -12.56 4.75
CA LEU A 63 4.05 -12.24 4.93
C LEU A 63 4.39 -12.09 6.41
N VAL A 64 5.59 -12.52 6.79
CA VAL A 64 6.05 -12.45 8.18
C VAL A 64 6.14 -10.99 8.61
N GLY A 65 5.58 -10.65 9.76
CA GLY A 65 5.52 -9.27 10.25
C GLY A 65 4.33 -8.46 9.72
N GLY A 66 3.50 -9.01 8.82
CA GLY A 66 2.29 -8.33 8.36
C GLY A 66 1.25 -8.07 9.45
N ASP A 67 1.26 -8.86 10.52
CA ASP A 67 0.43 -8.64 11.71
C ASP A 67 0.83 -7.38 12.49
N LYS A 68 2.05 -6.86 12.28
CA LYS A 68 2.65 -5.73 13.01
C LYS A 68 2.24 -4.35 12.47
N PHE A 69 1.54 -4.28 11.34
CA PHE A 69 1.00 -3.01 10.86
C PHE A 69 0.00 -2.42 11.86
N GLN A 70 0.21 -1.14 12.16
CA GLN A 70 -0.63 -0.31 12.99
C GLN A 70 -1.24 0.80 12.14
N THR A 71 -2.40 1.30 12.53
CA THR A 71 -3.09 2.42 11.87
C THR A 71 -2.81 3.76 12.54
N VAL A 72 -2.01 3.77 13.61
CA VAL A 72 -1.68 4.95 14.40
C VAL A 72 -0.17 5.11 14.45
N ILE A 73 0.29 6.36 14.45
CA ILE A 73 1.70 6.70 14.57
C ILE A 73 2.12 6.58 16.02
N GLY A 74 3.10 5.73 16.30
CA GLY A 74 3.82 5.72 17.57
C GLY A 74 5.15 5.03 17.37
N ALA A 75 6.26 5.53 17.93
CA ALA A 75 7.54 4.82 17.94
C ALA A 75 7.98 4.63 19.39
N GLY A 76 7.67 3.48 19.98
CA GLY A 76 8.09 3.14 21.35
C GLY A 76 7.70 4.21 22.39
N GLY A 77 6.50 4.79 22.26
CA GLY A 77 5.96 5.70 23.27
C GLY A 77 5.33 4.94 24.42
N ASP A 78 5.41 5.51 25.61
CA ASP A 78 4.93 4.87 26.84
C ASP A 78 3.53 5.40 27.23
N SER A 79 3.06 6.45 26.56
CA SER A 79 1.80 7.11 26.89
C SER A 79 0.63 6.45 26.16
N LEU A 80 -0.29 5.86 26.91
CA LEU A 80 -1.53 5.32 26.35
C LEU A 80 -2.40 6.46 25.78
N MET A 81 -2.70 6.40 24.48
CA MET A 81 -3.67 7.24 23.79
C MET A 81 -4.98 6.47 23.62
N ILE A 82 -6.08 7.09 24.00
CA ILE A 82 -7.43 6.56 23.80
C ILE A 82 -8.14 7.51 22.83
N SER A 83 -8.63 6.99 21.70
CA SER A 83 -9.30 7.77 20.67
C SER A 83 -10.66 7.19 20.31
N PHE A 84 -11.61 8.06 19.97
CA PHE A 84 -12.97 7.71 19.59
C PHE A 84 -13.58 8.84 18.75
N PRO A 85 -14.64 8.58 17.96
CA PRO A 85 -15.30 9.62 17.17
C PRO A 85 -15.74 10.80 18.05
N TYR A 86 -15.32 12.00 17.67
CA TYR A 86 -15.61 13.24 18.39
C TYR A 86 -16.45 14.18 17.52
N THR A 87 -17.49 14.77 18.13
CA THR A 87 -18.23 15.90 17.56
C THR A 87 -18.00 17.10 18.46
N ASP A 88 -17.80 18.28 17.88
CA ASP A 88 -17.51 19.46 18.69
C ASP A 88 -18.63 19.73 19.71
N GLY A 89 -18.22 19.98 20.96
CA GLY A 89 -19.15 20.16 22.08
C GLY A 89 -19.85 18.88 22.57
N SER A 90 -19.56 17.69 22.05
CA SER A 90 -20.24 16.44 22.47
C SER A 90 -19.86 15.93 23.86
N ILE A 91 -18.69 16.33 24.39
CA ILE A 91 -18.19 15.90 25.70
C ILE A 91 -18.57 16.96 26.75
N ASP A 92 -19.17 16.50 27.84
CA ASP A 92 -19.48 17.34 29.00
C ASP A 92 -18.30 17.37 29.98
N LYS A 93 -17.79 16.18 30.33
CA LYS A 93 -16.74 16.00 31.33
C LYS A 93 -15.83 14.82 31.01
N VAL A 94 -14.54 15.00 31.22
CA VAL A 94 -13.55 13.91 31.32
C VAL A 94 -13.03 13.87 32.76
N ASP A 95 -13.08 12.70 33.37
CA ASP A 95 -12.65 12.48 34.75
C ASP A 95 -11.87 11.17 34.87
N TYR A 96 -11.23 10.92 36.00
CA TYR A 96 -10.60 9.64 36.29
C TYR A 96 -10.88 9.17 37.72
N ASN A 97 -10.88 7.85 37.92
CA ASN A 97 -10.87 7.27 39.26
C ASN A 97 -10.04 5.99 39.30
N ILE A 98 -9.59 5.61 40.49
CA ILE A 98 -8.84 4.38 40.73
C ILE A 98 -9.73 3.46 41.56
N GLN A 99 -9.95 2.23 41.09
CA GLN A 99 -10.71 1.20 41.82
C GLN A 99 -9.89 -0.08 41.89
N GLY A 100 -9.43 -0.42 43.09
CA GLY A 100 -8.46 -1.51 43.29
C GLY A 100 -7.19 -1.24 42.50
N GLU A 101 -6.85 -2.15 41.58
CA GLU A 101 -5.69 -2.04 40.68
C GLU A 101 -6.03 -1.44 39.31
N SER A 102 -7.27 -0.98 39.11
CA SER A 102 -7.74 -0.44 37.82
C SER A 102 -7.76 1.08 37.81
N PHE A 103 -7.11 1.69 36.82
CA PHE A 103 -7.28 3.11 36.47
C PHE A 103 -8.43 3.24 35.47
N ASN A 104 -9.46 4.01 35.83
CA ASN A 104 -10.65 4.23 35.01
C ASN A 104 -10.66 5.66 34.48
N LEU A 105 -10.64 5.81 33.16
CA LEU A 105 -10.95 7.08 32.48
C LEU A 105 -12.46 7.13 32.21
N VAL A 106 -13.14 8.17 32.71
CA VAL A 106 -14.59 8.36 32.58
C VAL A 106 -14.87 9.53 31.64
N VAL A 107 -15.45 9.22 30.48
CA VAL A 107 -15.86 10.23 29.49
C VAL A 107 -17.39 10.34 29.52
N THR A 108 -17.89 11.52 29.91
CA THR A 108 -19.33 11.80 30.01
C THR A 108 -19.78 12.67 28.83
N PRO A 109 -20.68 12.18 27.96
CA PRO A 109 -21.22 12.99 26.87
C PRO A 109 -22.23 14.01 27.41
N ARG A 110 -22.41 15.13 26.69
CA ARG A 110 -23.48 16.09 26.99
C ARG A 110 -24.86 15.48 26.75
N PRO A 111 -25.90 15.94 27.49
CA PRO A 111 -27.28 15.53 27.23
C PRO A 111 -27.66 15.73 25.75
N GLY A 112 -28.28 14.71 25.14
CA GLY A 112 -28.67 14.72 23.74
C GLY A 112 -27.65 14.13 22.76
N PHE A 113 -26.40 13.90 23.19
CA PHE A 113 -25.40 13.16 22.39
C PHE A 113 -25.45 11.65 22.67
N GLN A 114 -25.07 10.85 21.68
CA GLN A 114 -25.02 9.40 21.83
C GLN A 114 -23.90 8.98 22.79
N LYS A 115 -24.16 7.94 23.59
CA LYS A 115 -23.12 7.30 24.40
C LYS A 115 -22.04 6.69 23.52
N LEU A 116 -20.80 6.75 23.98
CA LEU A 116 -19.66 6.07 23.37
C LEU A 116 -19.89 4.56 23.33
N LYS A 117 -19.76 3.96 22.14
CA LYS A 117 -19.80 2.51 21.99
C LYS A 117 -18.40 1.95 22.22
N PRO A 118 -18.23 0.90 23.05
CA PRO A 118 -16.92 0.29 23.29
C PRO A 118 -16.19 -0.13 22.00
N SER A 119 -16.94 -0.58 20.99
CA SER A 119 -16.39 -0.97 19.68
C SER A 119 -15.82 0.19 18.86
N GLN A 120 -16.02 1.45 19.28
CA GLN A 120 -15.52 2.65 18.61
C GLN A 120 -14.36 3.29 19.38
N VAL A 121 -13.98 2.72 20.52
CA VAL A 121 -12.83 3.18 21.31
C VAL A 121 -11.60 2.44 20.83
N ASN A 122 -10.65 3.19 20.31
CA ASN A 122 -9.34 2.70 19.90
C ASN A 122 -8.32 3.08 20.98
N TYR A 123 -7.35 2.20 21.17
CA TYR A 123 -6.19 2.47 22.01
C TYR A 123 -4.91 2.32 21.20
N SER A 124 -3.98 3.23 21.42
CA SER A 124 -2.63 3.21 20.86
C SER A 124 -1.66 3.76 21.89
N TYR A 125 -0.36 3.71 21.59
CA TYR A 125 0.63 4.42 22.39
C TYR A 125 1.14 5.64 21.61
N THR A 126 1.33 6.74 22.32
CA THR A 126 1.86 8.02 21.83
C THR A 126 2.96 8.52 22.76
N GLY A 127 3.60 9.65 22.43
CA GLY A 127 4.60 10.28 23.29
C GLY A 127 6.00 9.67 23.23
N GLY A 128 6.27 8.79 22.27
CA GLY A 128 7.62 8.35 21.93
C GLY A 128 8.34 9.35 21.03
N ILE A 129 9.65 9.50 21.18
CA ILE A 129 10.46 10.32 20.27
C ILE A 129 10.61 9.52 18.97
N VAL A 130 10.10 10.07 17.86
CA VAL A 130 10.39 9.55 16.51
C VAL A 130 11.66 10.24 16.02
N ASP A 131 12.78 9.53 15.98
CA ASP A 131 14.05 10.11 15.54
C ASP A 131 14.10 10.25 14.02
N PHE A 132 13.57 9.26 13.31
CA PHE A 132 13.52 9.24 11.85
C PHE A 132 12.23 8.60 11.32
N ILE A 133 11.88 9.00 10.11
CA ILE A 133 10.74 8.49 9.36
C ILE A 133 11.25 7.84 8.09
N ILE A 134 10.74 6.66 7.76
CA ILE A 134 10.99 5.99 6.48
C ILE A 134 9.66 5.90 5.74
N VAL A 135 9.60 6.41 4.52
CA VAL A 135 8.43 6.32 3.65
C VAL A 135 8.77 5.42 2.48
N ILE A 136 7.98 4.37 2.29
CA ILE A 136 8.21 3.34 1.28
C ILE A 136 7.02 3.30 0.30
N ASP A 137 7.33 3.21 -1.00
CA ASP A 137 6.34 3.03 -2.08
C ASP A 137 5.30 4.17 -2.18
N SER A 138 5.69 5.40 -1.86
CA SER A 138 4.82 6.58 -2.01
C SER A 138 5.54 7.69 -2.78
N PRO A 139 4.96 8.24 -3.86
CA PRO A 139 5.58 9.31 -4.64
C PRO A 139 5.57 10.66 -3.92
N THR A 140 4.69 10.86 -2.94
CA THR A 140 4.54 12.10 -2.15
C THR A 140 4.12 11.78 -0.72
N LEU A 141 4.28 12.71 0.23
CA LEU A 141 3.74 12.55 1.60
C LEU A 141 2.21 12.48 1.61
N ASN A 142 1.53 13.25 0.73
CA ASN A 142 0.08 13.18 0.56
C ASN A 142 -0.41 11.78 0.14
N GLY A 143 0.45 10.97 -0.50
CA GLY A 143 0.15 9.59 -0.87
C GLY A 143 -0.07 8.65 0.33
N LEU A 144 0.31 9.07 1.55
CA LEU A 144 0.04 8.33 2.78
C LEU A 144 -1.42 8.47 3.27
N GLY A 145 -2.20 9.38 2.69
CA GLY A 145 -3.61 9.58 3.01
C GLY A 145 -3.84 10.21 4.39
N GLU A 146 -4.91 9.79 5.06
CA GLU A 146 -5.38 10.35 6.34
C GLU A 146 -4.30 10.37 7.42
N ILE A 147 -3.45 9.32 7.49
CA ILE A 147 -2.35 9.26 8.45
C ILE A 147 -1.42 10.47 8.32
N TYR A 148 -1.10 10.92 7.10
CA TYR A 148 -0.31 12.13 6.93
C TYR A 148 -1.14 13.40 7.15
N ALA A 149 -2.35 13.44 6.58
CA ALA A 149 -3.23 14.62 6.66
C ALA A 149 -3.54 15.04 8.11
N GLU A 150 -3.78 14.06 8.99
CA GLU A 150 -4.13 14.30 10.40
C GLU A 150 -2.90 14.47 11.30
N ASN A 151 -1.70 14.13 10.83
CA ASN A 151 -0.48 14.09 11.66
C ASN A 151 0.70 14.84 11.04
N GLN A 152 0.46 15.87 10.21
CA GLN A 152 1.53 16.63 9.54
C GLN A 152 2.63 17.11 10.50
N ASN A 153 2.24 17.53 11.71
CA ASN A 153 3.17 17.97 12.76
C ASN A 153 4.17 16.89 13.19
N GLN A 154 3.84 15.60 13.04
CA GLN A 154 4.75 14.49 13.35
C GLN A 154 5.86 14.33 12.30
N PHE A 155 5.66 14.85 11.09
CA PHE A 155 6.63 14.80 9.99
C PHE A 155 7.54 16.04 9.96
N THR A 156 7.03 17.18 10.43
CA THR A 156 7.77 18.45 10.44
C THR A 156 9.05 18.36 11.29
N GLY A 157 10.19 18.72 10.69
CA GLY A 157 11.48 18.75 11.38
C GLY A 157 12.09 17.37 11.67
N ARG A 158 11.53 16.28 11.13
CA ARG A 158 12.09 14.93 11.24
C ARG A 158 12.91 14.59 10.01
N ASP A 159 13.92 13.75 10.20
CA ASP A 159 14.64 13.16 9.07
C ASP A 159 13.76 12.15 8.35
N ILE A 160 13.43 12.44 7.08
CA ILE A 160 12.61 11.57 6.25
C ILE A 160 13.48 10.85 5.22
N ILE A 161 13.45 9.52 5.26
CA ILE A 161 14.08 8.63 4.28
C ILE A 161 12.99 8.16 3.30
N ASN A 162 13.02 8.66 2.08
CA ASN A 162 12.10 8.29 1.00
C ASN A 162 12.71 7.18 0.16
N ILE A 163 12.11 5.98 0.18
CA ILE A 163 12.54 4.82 -0.61
C ILE A 163 11.44 4.48 -1.60
N ASP A 164 11.70 4.71 -2.88
CA ASP A 164 10.65 4.61 -3.89
C ASP A 164 11.17 4.28 -5.29
N ARG A 165 10.27 3.91 -6.19
CA ARG A 165 10.58 3.68 -7.61
C ARG A 165 9.63 4.38 -8.58
N HIS A 166 8.64 5.12 -8.09
CA HIS A 166 7.69 5.78 -8.97
C HIS A 166 8.38 6.83 -9.85
N LEU A 167 7.97 6.89 -11.13
CA LEU A 167 8.44 7.91 -12.06
C LEU A 167 8.07 9.33 -11.59
N THR A 168 6.96 9.45 -10.87
CA THR A 168 6.34 10.68 -10.37
C THR A 168 6.81 11.08 -8.95
N ASN A 169 7.77 10.36 -8.35
CA ASN A 169 8.24 10.68 -7.01
C ASN A 169 8.75 12.12 -6.91
N ALA A 170 8.32 12.83 -5.86
CA ALA A 170 8.60 14.25 -5.64
C ALA A 170 9.88 14.53 -4.84
N TYR A 171 10.65 13.50 -4.47
CA TYR A 171 11.90 13.62 -3.71
C TYR A 171 11.75 14.42 -2.40
N PHE A 172 10.68 14.14 -1.65
CA PHE A 172 10.29 14.90 -0.45
C PHE A 172 11.10 14.60 0.82
N GLY A 173 11.95 13.56 0.81
CA GLY A 173 12.73 13.16 1.97
C GLY A 173 13.97 14.04 2.18
N THR A 174 14.48 14.07 3.42
CA THR A 174 15.85 14.54 3.71
C THR A 174 16.87 13.71 2.93
N VAL A 175 16.61 12.40 2.80
CA VAL A 175 17.35 11.49 1.94
C VAL A 175 16.39 10.75 1.02
N ASN A 176 16.66 10.76 -0.28
CA ASN A 176 15.80 10.17 -1.29
C ASN A 176 16.53 9.02 -2.00
N PHE A 177 16.22 7.79 -1.63
CA PHE A 177 16.69 6.59 -2.30
C PHE A 177 15.66 6.12 -3.32
N VAL A 178 15.62 6.86 -4.44
CA VAL A 178 14.65 6.64 -5.51
C VAL A 178 15.34 6.06 -6.74
N ASN A 179 14.90 4.88 -7.19
CA ASN A 179 15.39 4.27 -8.41
C ASN A 179 14.24 3.91 -9.35
N LYS A 180 14.14 4.64 -10.47
CA LYS A 180 13.06 4.51 -11.45
C LYS A 180 13.20 3.30 -12.38
N THR A 181 14.39 2.70 -12.46
CA THR A 181 14.68 1.58 -13.37
C THR A 181 14.67 0.23 -12.68
N ILE A 182 14.61 0.20 -11.35
CA ILE A 182 14.59 -1.05 -10.58
C ILE A 182 13.27 -1.78 -10.77
N SER A 183 13.28 -3.11 -10.68
CA SER A 183 12.10 -3.94 -10.96
C SER A 183 11.13 -4.04 -9.78
N SER A 184 11.60 -3.72 -8.57
CA SER A 184 10.87 -3.87 -7.31
C SER A 184 11.45 -2.99 -6.18
N ILE A 185 10.60 -2.56 -5.24
CA ILE A 185 11.01 -1.88 -4.00
C ILE A 185 11.77 -2.84 -3.07
N SER A 186 11.42 -4.13 -3.06
CA SER A 186 12.12 -5.14 -2.27
C SER A 186 13.61 -5.25 -2.66
N GLU A 187 13.99 -4.98 -3.90
CA GLU A 187 15.40 -4.91 -4.31
C GLU A 187 16.14 -3.71 -3.69
N LEU A 188 15.45 -2.56 -3.55
CA LEU A 188 16.00 -1.40 -2.84
C LEU A 188 16.20 -1.72 -1.36
N ILE A 189 15.22 -2.37 -0.73
CA ILE A 189 15.33 -2.76 0.68
C ILE A 189 16.42 -3.81 0.91
N LEU A 190 16.57 -4.79 0.02
CA LEU A 190 17.69 -5.72 0.08
C LEU A 190 19.02 -4.96 0.05
N SER A 191 19.16 -3.99 -0.85
CA SER A 191 20.36 -3.15 -0.93
C SER A 191 20.62 -2.40 0.38
N VAL A 192 19.58 -1.82 1.00
CA VAL A 192 19.69 -1.15 2.31
C VAL A 192 20.16 -2.12 3.39
N LEU A 193 19.52 -3.28 3.53
CA LEU A 193 19.85 -4.28 4.55
C LEU A 193 21.29 -4.79 4.43
N LEU A 194 21.74 -5.09 3.21
CA LEU A 194 23.10 -5.58 2.96
C LEU A 194 24.16 -4.50 3.23
N ASN A 195 23.90 -3.25 2.85
CA ASN A 195 24.82 -2.15 3.14
C ASN A 195 24.88 -1.81 4.63
N PHE A 196 23.77 -1.99 5.35
CA PHE A 196 23.73 -1.90 6.80
C PHE A 196 24.43 -3.08 7.49
N LYS A 197 24.78 -4.14 6.74
CA LYS A 197 25.30 -5.42 7.27
C LYS A 197 24.35 -6.08 8.26
N ILE A 198 23.04 -5.91 8.07
CA ILE A 198 22.03 -6.63 8.81
C ILE A 198 21.95 -8.05 8.26
N GLU A 199 21.97 -9.04 9.15
CA GLU A 199 21.77 -10.43 8.76
C GLU A 199 20.33 -10.67 8.29
N VAL A 200 20.18 -10.90 6.99
CA VAL A 200 18.90 -11.24 6.36
C VAL A 200 18.65 -12.73 6.59
N ASP A 201 17.68 -13.04 7.45
CA ASP A 201 17.30 -14.42 7.72
C ASP A 201 16.33 -14.98 6.67
N ARG A 202 15.94 -16.23 6.88
CA ARG A 202 14.99 -16.95 6.03
C ARG A 202 13.66 -16.22 5.84
N ASP A 203 13.11 -15.61 6.88
CA ASP A 203 11.79 -14.98 6.83
C ASP A 203 11.86 -13.65 6.08
N MET A 204 12.86 -12.82 6.38
CA MET A 204 13.15 -11.60 5.63
C MET A 204 13.44 -11.92 4.16
N ALA A 205 14.27 -12.93 3.89
CA ALA A 205 14.61 -13.33 2.53
C ALA A 205 13.38 -13.83 1.75
N THR A 206 12.50 -14.58 2.41
CA THR A 206 11.24 -15.07 1.84
C THR A 206 10.29 -13.92 1.53
N ASN A 207 10.16 -12.93 2.43
CA ASN A 207 9.37 -11.73 2.20
C ASN A 207 9.88 -10.95 0.99
N LEU A 208 11.18 -10.62 0.95
CA LEU A 208 11.76 -9.89 -0.17
C LEU A 208 11.61 -10.66 -1.50
N TYR A 209 11.81 -11.98 -1.50
CA TYR A 209 11.58 -12.81 -2.68
C TYR A 209 10.13 -12.68 -3.18
N ALA A 210 9.16 -12.73 -2.26
CA ALA A 210 7.75 -12.56 -2.56
C ALA A 210 7.44 -11.20 -3.20
N GLY A 211 8.02 -10.13 -2.66
CA GLY A 211 7.84 -8.77 -3.16
C GLY A 211 8.36 -8.62 -4.59
N ILE A 212 9.60 -9.09 -4.85
CA ILE A 212 10.20 -9.07 -6.19
C ILE A 212 9.39 -9.91 -7.17
N ALA A 213 9.03 -11.14 -6.79
CA ALA A 213 8.22 -12.02 -7.63
C ALA A 213 6.85 -11.38 -7.95
N SER A 214 6.20 -10.73 -6.98
CA SER A 214 4.93 -10.04 -7.22
C SER A 214 5.08 -8.84 -8.15
N ALA A 215 6.06 -7.97 -7.91
CA ALA A 215 6.28 -6.74 -8.68
C ALA A 215 6.68 -7.01 -10.14
N THR A 216 7.33 -8.15 -10.39
CA THR A 216 7.80 -8.56 -11.72
C THR A 216 6.83 -9.51 -12.44
N ASN A 217 5.65 -9.76 -11.87
CA ASN A 217 4.72 -10.79 -12.34
C ASN A 217 5.42 -12.14 -12.57
N ASN A 218 6.11 -12.61 -11.53
CA ASN A 218 6.93 -13.82 -11.53
C ASN A 218 8.02 -13.77 -12.61
N PHE A 219 8.77 -12.66 -12.65
CA PHE A 219 9.94 -12.44 -13.52
C PHE A 219 9.63 -12.36 -15.02
N THR A 220 8.35 -12.18 -15.40
CA THR A 220 7.96 -12.02 -16.82
C THR A 220 7.77 -10.56 -17.24
N SER A 221 7.82 -9.62 -16.30
CA SER A 221 7.71 -8.18 -16.58
C SER A 221 8.94 -7.68 -17.35
N TYR A 222 8.74 -6.67 -18.21
CA TYR A 222 9.82 -5.97 -18.92
C TYR A 222 10.82 -5.27 -18.00
N SER A 223 10.42 -4.97 -16.76
CA SER A 223 11.30 -4.35 -15.76
C SER A 223 12.31 -5.33 -15.16
N THR A 224 12.14 -6.63 -15.39
CA THR A 224 13.04 -7.68 -14.89
C THR A 224 14.36 -7.62 -15.65
N ASN A 225 15.48 -7.57 -14.94
CA ASN A 225 16.82 -7.50 -15.54
C ASN A 225 17.82 -8.42 -14.81
N ALA A 226 19.10 -8.39 -15.21
CA ALA A 226 20.15 -9.20 -14.62
C ALA A 226 20.26 -8.99 -13.10
N ASP A 227 20.28 -7.74 -12.64
CA ASP A 227 20.34 -7.38 -11.22
C ASP A 227 19.16 -7.99 -10.44
N THR A 228 17.96 -8.06 -11.04
CA THR A 228 16.81 -8.74 -10.43
C THR A 228 17.10 -10.20 -10.15
N PHE A 229 17.70 -10.92 -11.11
CA PHE A 229 18.05 -12.33 -10.92
C PHE A 229 19.21 -12.51 -9.94
N GLU A 230 20.16 -11.58 -9.86
CA GLU A 230 21.22 -11.58 -8.86
C GLU A 230 20.67 -11.39 -7.44
N ASN A 231 19.73 -10.46 -7.27
CA ASN A 231 19.01 -10.23 -6.02
C ASN A 231 18.25 -11.49 -5.61
N ILE A 232 17.52 -12.12 -6.54
CA ILE A 232 16.81 -13.38 -6.29
C ILE A 232 17.77 -14.52 -5.92
N ALA A 233 18.89 -14.68 -6.62
CA ALA A 233 19.89 -15.68 -6.29
C ALA A 233 20.45 -15.46 -4.88
N THR A 234 20.69 -14.21 -4.51
CA THR A 234 21.15 -13.83 -3.16
C THR A 234 20.12 -14.22 -2.09
N LEU A 235 18.85 -13.88 -2.30
CA LEU A 235 17.77 -14.24 -1.37
C LEU A 235 17.59 -15.74 -1.22
N LEU A 236 17.70 -16.50 -2.32
CA LEU A 236 17.64 -17.97 -2.28
C LEU A 236 18.81 -18.57 -1.49
N ARG A 237 20.01 -18.01 -1.61
CA ARG A 237 21.17 -18.42 -0.78
C ARG A 237 20.95 -18.13 0.70
N MET A 238 20.20 -17.07 1.02
CA MET A 238 19.77 -16.72 2.38
C MET A 238 18.58 -17.56 2.87
N GLY A 239 18.13 -18.55 2.09
CA GLY A 239 17.10 -19.51 2.50
C GLY A 239 15.68 -19.13 2.11
N ALA A 240 15.48 -18.10 1.27
CA ALA A 240 14.16 -17.72 0.79
C ALA A 240 13.38 -18.92 0.24
N VAL A 241 12.13 -19.06 0.67
CA VAL A 241 11.24 -20.13 0.20
C VAL A 241 10.33 -19.58 -0.88
N LYS A 242 10.26 -20.29 -2.01
CA LYS A 242 9.30 -19.97 -3.07
C LYS A 242 7.89 -20.27 -2.56
N ARG A 243 7.10 -19.22 -2.30
CA ARG A 243 5.69 -19.33 -1.95
C ARG A 243 4.84 -18.95 -3.18
N THR A 244 3.79 -19.72 -3.45
CA THR A 244 2.77 -19.37 -4.42
C THR A 244 1.74 -18.46 -3.76
N PHE A 245 1.85 -17.15 -4.00
CA PHE A 245 0.87 -16.19 -3.49
C PHE A 245 -0.42 -16.27 -4.29
N LYS A 246 -1.55 -16.52 -3.61
CA LYS A 246 -2.87 -16.41 -4.24
C LYS A 246 -3.15 -14.93 -4.48
N LYS A 247 -3.26 -14.50 -5.75
CA LYS A 247 -3.79 -13.16 -6.07
C LYS A 247 -5.16 -13.01 -5.40
N PRO A 248 -5.48 -11.86 -4.76
CA PRO A 248 -6.83 -11.63 -4.27
C PRO A 248 -7.80 -11.76 -5.45
N GLN A 249 -8.73 -12.71 -5.33
CA GLN A 249 -9.71 -12.93 -6.39
C GLN A 249 -10.64 -11.73 -6.46
N PRO A 250 -10.95 -11.19 -7.65
CA PRO A 250 -12.02 -10.21 -7.77
C PRO A 250 -13.31 -10.84 -7.23
N VAL A 251 -13.97 -10.13 -6.32
CA VAL A 251 -15.28 -10.53 -5.80
C VAL A 251 -16.23 -10.52 -7.00
N MET A 252 -16.55 -11.72 -7.49
CA MET A 252 -17.48 -11.88 -8.59
C MET A 252 -18.88 -11.51 -8.06
N VAL A 253 -19.31 -10.28 -8.33
CA VAL A 253 -20.69 -9.84 -8.08
C VAL A 253 -21.58 -10.73 -8.93
N ARG A 254 -22.21 -11.73 -8.31
CA ARG A 254 -23.24 -12.53 -8.96
C ARG A 254 -24.47 -11.63 -9.16
N SER A 255 -24.57 -11.03 -10.33
CA SER A 255 -25.84 -10.49 -10.82
C SER A 255 -26.83 -11.64 -10.86
N ARG A 256 -27.82 -11.63 -9.98
CA ARG A 256 -28.96 -12.56 -10.02
C ARG A 256 -29.77 -12.23 -11.27
N VAL A 257 -29.52 -12.94 -12.37
CA VAL A 257 -30.44 -12.97 -13.51
C VAL A 257 -31.55 -13.96 -13.15
N ASN A 258 -32.75 -13.45 -12.95
CA ASN A 258 -33.97 -14.23 -12.76
C ASN A 258 -34.20 -15.07 -14.03
N SER A 259 -34.15 -16.39 -13.91
CA SER A 259 -34.44 -17.32 -15.01
C SER A 259 -35.90 -17.75 -14.96
N GLY A 260 -36.76 -17.07 -15.72
CA GLY A 260 -38.05 -17.60 -16.14
C GLY A 260 -37.89 -18.29 -17.49
N ARG A 261 -38.02 -19.62 -17.53
CA ARG A 261 -38.04 -20.42 -18.77
C ARG A 261 -39.41 -20.31 -19.48
N PRO A 262 -39.45 -20.24 -20.81
CA PRO A 262 -40.57 -20.77 -21.59
C PRO A 262 -40.23 -22.18 -22.11
N GLU A 263 -41.24 -23.06 -22.09
CA GLU A 263 -41.17 -24.46 -22.53
C GLU A 263 -40.92 -24.61 -24.03
N THR A 264 -40.15 -25.64 -24.39
CA THR A 264 -39.76 -26.01 -25.75
C THR A 264 -40.86 -26.81 -26.47
N GLN A 265 -41.24 -26.40 -27.68
CA GLN A 265 -41.94 -27.27 -28.64
C GLN A 265 -40.96 -27.82 -29.70
N PRO A 266 -41.11 -29.07 -30.16
CA PRO A 266 -40.14 -29.72 -31.04
C PRO A 266 -40.36 -29.35 -32.51
N VAL A 267 -39.26 -29.07 -33.23
CA VAL A 267 -39.22 -28.72 -34.66
C VAL A 267 -39.19 -30.00 -35.52
N LYS A 268 -39.98 -30.04 -36.59
CA LYS A 268 -39.91 -31.09 -37.64
C LYS A 268 -38.98 -30.66 -38.79
N PRO A 269 -38.34 -31.59 -39.52
CA PRO A 269 -37.36 -31.26 -40.55
C PRO A 269 -38.04 -30.74 -41.83
N ILE A 270 -37.43 -29.77 -42.49
CA ILE A 270 -37.83 -29.28 -43.82
C ILE A 270 -36.84 -29.85 -44.84
N GLU A 271 -37.34 -30.74 -45.71
CA GLU A 271 -36.71 -31.15 -46.97
C GLU A 271 -36.92 -30.07 -48.05
N GLU A 272 -36.01 -30.10 -49.03
CA GLU A 272 -35.78 -29.18 -50.15
C GLU A 272 -37.00 -28.78 -50.98
N VAL A 273 -37.06 -27.52 -51.44
CA VAL A 273 -37.46 -27.18 -52.84
C VAL A 273 -36.69 -25.94 -53.33
N GLU A 274 -36.09 -26.10 -54.51
CA GLU A 274 -35.30 -25.20 -55.35
C GLU A 274 -35.98 -23.91 -55.91
N ARG A 275 -35.11 -22.95 -56.31
CA ARG A 275 -35.23 -21.84 -57.32
C ARG A 275 -35.99 -20.55 -56.90
N GLU A 276 -35.57 -19.33 -57.19
CA GLU A 276 -34.85 -18.75 -58.36
C GLU A 276 -33.85 -17.61 -57.99
N ILE A 277 -32.94 -17.32 -58.93
CA ILE A 277 -31.91 -16.25 -58.92
C ILE A 277 -32.46 -14.97 -59.56
N GLN A 278 -32.19 -13.78 -59.00
CA GLN A 278 -32.09 -12.53 -59.79
C GLN A 278 -31.28 -11.37 -59.11
N LYS A 279 -30.08 -11.13 -59.67
CA LYS A 279 -29.26 -9.90 -59.91
C LYS A 279 -29.17 -8.72 -58.90
N GLU A 280 -27.93 -8.38 -58.52
CA GLU A 280 -27.47 -7.15 -57.83
C GLU A 280 -27.61 -5.84 -58.66
N PRO A 281 -27.51 -4.63 -58.03
CA PRO A 281 -26.21 -3.92 -57.98
C PRO A 281 -25.89 -3.05 -56.73
N ARG A 282 -24.61 -3.11 -56.30
CA ARG A 282 -23.65 -2.08 -55.80
C ARG A 282 -24.01 -0.94 -54.81
N SER A 283 -23.09 -0.78 -53.84
CA SER A 283 -22.93 0.32 -52.87
C SER A 283 -22.41 1.65 -53.47
N PRO A 284 -22.69 2.80 -52.83
CA PRO A 284 -21.81 3.99 -52.96
C PRO A 284 -21.13 4.46 -51.66
N GLN A 285 -19.81 4.60 -51.75
CA GLN A 285 -18.92 5.37 -50.87
C GLN A 285 -19.17 6.88 -51.07
N ASP A 286 -19.64 7.60 -50.05
CA ASP A 286 -19.84 9.07 -50.15
C ASP A 286 -19.48 9.85 -48.86
N TRP A 287 -18.55 9.33 -48.05
CA TRP A 287 -18.02 10.02 -46.85
C TRP A 287 -16.95 11.08 -47.16
N LEU A 288 -16.61 11.32 -48.44
CA LEU A 288 -15.39 12.04 -48.84
C LEU A 288 -15.64 13.44 -49.43
N LYS A 289 -16.54 14.26 -48.86
CA LYS A 289 -16.62 15.70 -49.22
C LYS A 289 -16.81 16.65 -48.03
N PRO A 290 -16.09 17.80 -47.98
CA PRO A 290 -15.99 18.68 -46.81
C PRO A 290 -17.20 19.61 -46.63
N LYS A 291 -17.47 19.96 -45.36
CA LYS A 291 -18.59 20.81 -44.89
C LYS A 291 -18.35 22.30 -45.17
N ILE A 292 -19.34 22.99 -45.76
CA ILE A 292 -19.36 24.44 -45.92
C ILE A 292 -20.36 25.03 -44.91
N PHE A 293 -19.90 25.93 -44.05
CA PHE A 293 -20.69 26.68 -43.08
C PHE A 293 -21.29 27.93 -43.74
N LYS A 294 -22.57 28.25 -43.48
CA LYS A 294 -23.13 29.59 -43.73
C LYS A 294 -23.99 30.07 -42.56
N GLY A 295 -23.49 31.16 -41.97
CA GLY A 295 -24.13 32.29 -41.29
C GLY A 295 -25.53 32.16 -40.69
N GLY A 296 -25.59 32.35 -39.37
CA GLY A 296 -26.81 32.62 -38.64
C GLY A 296 -27.35 34.03 -38.89
N GLY A 297 -28.68 34.15 -38.88
CA GLY A 297 -29.40 35.39 -38.65
C GLY A 297 -30.26 35.19 -37.40
N LEU A 298 -29.96 35.94 -36.35
CA LEU A 298 -30.84 36.16 -35.20
C LEU A 298 -31.44 37.56 -35.36
N VAL A 299 -32.74 37.64 -35.06
CA VAL A 299 -33.43 38.88 -34.66
C VAL A 299 -32.98 39.23 -33.24
#